data_AF-A0A811PWM3-F1
#
_entry.id   AF-A0A811PWM3-F1
#
_cell.length_a   1.000
_cell.length_b   1.000
_cell.length_c   1.000
_cell.angle_alpha   90.00
_cell.angle_beta   90.00
_cell.angle_gamma   90.00
#
_symmetry.space_group_name_H-M   'P 1'
#
loop_
_entity.id
_entity.type
_entity.pdbx_description
1 polymer ?
#
loop_
_entity_poly.entity_id
_entity_poly.type
_entity_poly.pdbx_seq_one_letter_code
_entity_poly.pdbx_strand_id
1 'polypeptide(L)'
;MDELACFVPGMLALGASGYGPEKAEQIMNLARELAWTCYNFYQSTPTKLAGENYYFRGGQDMVVGTSWNILRPETIESLMYLWRLTGNKTYQDWGWDIFQAFEKNSRVESGYVGLRDVNTGTKDDMMQSFFLAETLKYLYLLFSPPSFISFDE
;
A
#
# COMPACT_ATOMS: atom_id res chain seq x y z
N MET A 1 10.14 10.14 2.69
CA MET A 1 9.11 9.28 3.30
C MET A 1 9.32 7.90 2.73
N ASP A 2 9.54 6.94 3.60
CA ASP A 2 9.78 5.56 3.20
C ASP A 2 8.44 4.88 2.94
N GLU A 3 8.40 3.87 2.08
CA GLU A 3 7.21 3.05 1.82
C GLU A 3 6.75 2.37 3.11
N LEU A 4 7.70 2.05 4.00
CA LEU A 4 7.44 1.65 5.39
C LEU A 4 6.46 2.58 6.13
N ALA A 5 6.46 3.88 5.87
CA ALA A 5 5.55 4.82 6.54
C ALA A 5 4.10 4.72 6.03
N CYS A 6 3.85 3.95 4.97
CA CYS A 6 2.53 3.75 4.39
C CYS A 6 1.63 2.78 5.19
N PHE A 7 2.07 2.25 6.33
CA PHE A 7 1.19 1.60 7.31
C PHE A 7 0.37 2.61 8.14
N VAL A 8 0.85 3.86 8.24
CA VAL A 8 0.27 4.91 9.08
C VAL A 8 -1.18 5.24 8.73
N PRO A 9 -1.61 5.31 7.44
CA PRO A 9 -3.02 5.50 7.12
C PRO A 9 -3.96 4.47 7.77
N GLY A 10 -3.61 3.18 7.69
CA GLY A 10 -4.35 2.10 8.33
C GLY A 10 -4.36 2.22 9.84
N MET A 11 -3.20 2.51 10.44
CA MET A 11 -3.07 2.77 11.88
C MET A 11 -3.97 3.94 12.35
N LEU A 12 -3.95 5.06 11.62
CA LEU A 12 -4.78 6.23 11.94
C LEU A 12 -6.26 5.92 11.80
N ALA A 13 -6.66 5.25 10.71
CA ALA A 13 -8.06 4.90 10.48
C ALA A 13 -8.58 3.98 11.57
N LEU A 14 -7.81 2.96 11.95
CA LEU A 14 -8.16 2.03 13.02
C LEU A 14 -8.31 2.72 14.38
N GLY A 15 -7.41 3.66 14.70
CA GLY A 15 -7.43 4.40 15.96
C GLY A 15 -8.44 5.54 16.05
N ALA A 16 -9.03 5.98 14.93
CA ALA A 16 -9.89 7.17 14.88
C ALA A 16 -11.13 7.05 15.78
N SER A 17 -11.70 5.85 15.90
CA SER A 17 -12.90 5.58 16.72
C SER A 17 -12.69 5.78 18.22
N GLY A 18 -11.44 5.83 18.69
CA GLY A 18 -11.10 6.09 20.09
C GLY A 18 -11.26 7.56 20.51
N TYR A 19 -11.61 8.45 19.60
CA TYR A 19 -11.73 9.90 19.84
C TYR A 19 -13.17 10.40 19.63
N GLY A 20 -13.45 11.62 20.12
CA GLY A 20 -14.73 12.29 19.88
C GLY A 20 -14.96 12.56 18.38
N PRO A 21 -16.23 12.72 17.93
CA PRO A 21 -16.59 12.70 16.49
C PRO A 21 -15.80 13.67 15.62
N GLU A 22 -15.58 14.90 16.08
CA GLU A 22 -14.82 15.91 15.35
C GLU A 22 -13.36 15.47 15.14
N LYS A 23 -12.73 14.96 16.20
CA LYS A 23 -11.34 14.51 16.15
C LYS A 23 -11.18 13.22 15.34
N ALA A 24 -12.14 12.31 15.46
CA ALA A 24 -12.20 11.09 14.66
C ALA A 24 -12.24 11.43 13.16
N GLU A 25 -13.08 12.37 12.74
CA GLU A 25 -13.15 12.79 11.33
C GLU A 25 -11.88 13.50 10.87
N GLN A 26 -11.23 14.30 11.72
CA GLN A 26 -9.91 14.88 11.39
C GLN A 26 -8.84 13.80 11.16
N ILE A 27 -8.80 12.77 12.01
CA ILE A 27 -7.85 11.66 11.89
C ILE A 27 -8.17 10.84 10.63
N MET A 28 -9.44 10.55 10.36
CA MET A 28 -9.87 9.85 9.14
C MET A 28 -9.50 10.64 7.89
N ASN A 29 -9.68 11.96 7.87
CA ASN A 29 -9.25 12.78 6.74
C ASN A 29 -7.74 12.67 6.51
N LEU A 30 -6.93 12.77 7.57
CA LEU A 30 -5.48 12.56 7.46
C LEU A 30 -5.13 11.17 6.92
N ALA A 31 -5.82 10.12 7.39
CA ALA A 31 -5.63 8.76 6.89
C ALA A 31 -5.93 8.66 5.38
N ARG A 32 -7.03 9.26 4.90
CA ARG A 32 -7.38 9.27 3.46
C ARG A 32 -6.32 9.97 2.61
N GLU A 33 -5.84 11.15 3.04
CA GLU A 33 -4.82 11.92 2.32
C GLU A 33 -3.46 11.21 2.28
N LEU A 34 -3.06 10.56 3.39
CA LEU A 34 -1.82 9.77 3.42
C LEU A 34 -1.95 8.52 2.55
N ALA A 35 -3.09 7.82 2.56
CA ALA A 35 -3.32 6.68 1.68
C ALA A 35 -3.30 7.08 0.20
N TRP A 36 -3.88 8.23 -0.15
CA TRP A 36 -3.78 8.79 -1.50
C TRP A 36 -2.32 9.06 -1.89
N THR A 37 -1.53 9.62 -0.99
CA THR A 37 -0.09 9.85 -1.21
C THR A 37 0.65 8.54 -1.46
N CYS A 38 0.42 7.52 -0.62
CA CYS A 38 1.01 6.20 -0.75
C CYS A 38 0.60 5.49 -2.04
N TYR A 39 -0.67 5.56 -2.45
CA TYR A 39 -1.09 5.05 -3.75
C TYR A 39 -0.36 5.76 -4.91
N ASN A 40 -0.14 7.07 -4.81
CA ASN A 40 0.62 7.81 -5.83
C ASN A 40 2.11 7.44 -5.90
N PHE A 41 2.70 6.87 -4.84
CA PHE A 41 4.05 6.28 -4.94
C PHE A 41 4.09 5.22 -6.05
N TYR A 42 3.11 4.33 -6.07
CA TYR A 42 2.95 3.31 -7.11
C TYR A 42 2.66 3.97 -8.46
N GLN A 43 1.75 4.95 -8.52
CA GLN A 43 1.35 5.55 -9.79
C GLN A 43 2.45 6.38 -10.46
N SER A 44 3.39 6.91 -9.69
CA SER A 44 4.50 7.74 -10.18
C SER A 44 5.57 6.97 -10.97
N THR A 45 5.59 5.63 -10.92
CA THR A 45 6.64 4.81 -11.55
C THR A 45 6.13 4.09 -12.81
N PRO A 46 7.00 3.80 -13.80
CA PRO A 46 6.63 3.03 -15.00
C PRO A 46 6.11 1.62 -14.71
N THR A 47 6.69 0.95 -13.70
CA THR A 47 6.30 -0.41 -13.32
C THR A 47 4.99 -0.45 -12.54
N LYS A 48 4.52 0.70 -12.05
CA LYS A 48 3.39 0.80 -11.11
C LYS A 48 3.64 0.12 -9.77
N LEU A 49 4.91 -0.02 -9.39
CA LEU A 49 5.35 -0.45 -8.06
C LEU A 49 6.12 0.69 -7.39
N ALA A 50 5.89 0.90 -6.09
CA ALA A 50 6.59 1.94 -5.33
C ALA A 50 8.06 1.58 -5.10
N GLY A 51 8.94 2.59 -5.17
CA GLY A 51 10.30 2.47 -4.64
C GLY A 51 10.33 2.51 -3.11
N GLU A 52 11.48 2.27 -2.50
CA GLU A 52 11.64 2.21 -1.05
C GLU A 52 11.37 3.56 -0.37
N ASN A 53 11.74 4.68 -0.98
CA ASN A 53 11.43 5.99 -0.40
C ASN A 53 11.31 7.11 -1.42
N TYR A 54 10.63 8.17 -0.99
CA TYR A 54 10.28 9.33 -1.80
C TYR A 54 10.68 10.63 -1.13
N TYR A 55 11.17 11.58 -1.93
CA TYR A 55 11.44 12.94 -1.52
C TYR A 55 10.36 13.89 -2.01
N PHE A 56 10.01 14.85 -1.17
CA PHE A 56 9.12 15.96 -1.50
C PHE A 56 9.91 17.25 -1.42
N ARG A 57 9.96 18.00 -2.52
CA ARG A 57 10.68 19.28 -2.61
C ARG A 57 9.70 20.36 -3.04
N GLY A 58 9.81 21.55 -2.48
CA GLY A 58 8.93 22.67 -2.81
C GLY A 58 8.93 22.95 -4.32
N GLY A 59 7.75 22.95 -4.94
CA GLY A 59 7.57 23.21 -6.38
C GLY A 59 7.90 22.03 -7.30
N GLN A 60 8.13 20.83 -6.77
CA GLN A 60 8.32 19.60 -7.55
C GLN A 60 7.33 18.53 -7.11
N ASP A 61 6.97 17.64 -8.05
CA ASP A 61 6.25 16.41 -7.72
C ASP A 61 7.14 15.47 -6.89
N MET A 62 6.53 14.43 -6.31
CA MET A 62 7.26 13.41 -5.55
C MET A 62 8.34 12.73 -6.43
N VAL A 63 9.54 12.57 -5.89
CA VAL A 63 10.67 11.96 -6.59
C VAL A 63 11.09 10.69 -5.87
N VAL A 64 11.23 9.59 -6.62
CA VAL A 64 11.80 8.34 -6.11
C VAL A 64 13.23 8.61 -5.63
N GLY A 65 13.50 8.32 -4.37
CA GLY A 65 14.84 8.36 -3.80
C GLY A 65 15.58 7.05 -4.06
N THR A 66 15.23 6.05 -3.28
CA THR A 66 15.75 4.68 -3.38
C THR A 66 14.75 3.86 -4.17
N SER A 67 15.17 3.32 -5.32
CA SER A 67 14.25 2.80 -6.33
C SER A 67 13.99 1.29 -6.27
N TRP A 68 14.56 0.55 -5.32
CA TRP A 68 14.22 -0.87 -5.19
C TRP A 68 12.83 -1.05 -4.59
N ASN A 69 12.19 -2.17 -4.94
CA ASN A 69 10.92 -2.64 -4.37
C ASN A 69 11.14 -4.08 -3.90
N ILE A 70 10.86 -4.38 -2.63
CA ILE A 70 11.03 -5.74 -2.09
C ILE A 70 9.70 -6.41 -1.73
N LEU A 71 8.63 -6.10 -2.47
CA LEU A 71 7.31 -6.72 -2.29
C LEU A 71 6.58 -6.34 -0.99
N ARG A 72 6.84 -5.12 -0.52
CA ARG A 72 6.33 -4.56 0.74
C ARG A 72 4.80 -4.52 0.85
N PRO A 73 4.23 -4.74 2.06
CA PRO A 73 2.78 -4.75 2.27
C PRO A 73 2.13 -3.41 2.63
N GLU A 74 2.87 -2.42 3.09
CA GLU A 74 2.38 -1.34 3.95
C GLU A 74 1.26 -0.52 3.29
N THR A 75 1.37 -0.23 1.99
CA THR A 75 0.30 0.44 1.26
C THR A 75 -0.97 -0.42 1.18
N ILE A 76 -0.86 -1.71 0.83
CA ILE A 76 -2.01 -2.63 0.76
C ILE A 76 -2.66 -2.82 2.13
N GLU A 77 -1.86 -2.92 3.19
CA GLU A 77 -2.34 -2.98 4.58
C GLU A 77 -3.27 -1.81 4.89
N SER A 78 -2.81 -0.59 4.60
CA SER A 78 -3.60 0.63 4.80
C SER A 78 -4.89 0.66 3.99
N LEU A 79 -4.84 0.21 2.73
CA LEU A 79 -6.04 0.12 1.88
C LEU A 79 -7.07 -0.86 2.44
N MET A 80 -6.61 -2.00 2.99
CA MET A 80 -7.47 -2.99 3.63
C MET A 80 -8.22 -2.40 4.82
N TYR A 81 -7.53 -1.72 5.74
CA TYR A 81 -8.17 -1.05 6.88
C TYR A 81 -9.17 0.01 6.44
N LEU A 82 -8.77 0.89 5.51
CA LEU A 82 -9.63 1.95 5.03
C LEU A 82 -10.89 1.43 4.33
N TRP A 83 -10.76 0.38 3.50
CA TRP A 83 -11.91 -0.28 2.89
C TRP A 83 -12.87 -0.84 3.95
N ARG A 84 -12.37 -1.58 4.95
CA ARG A 84 -13.22 -2.18 6.00
C ARG A 84 -13.96 -1.14 6.84
N LEU A 85 -13.28 -0.05 7.17
CA LEU A 85 -13.83 0.98 8.05
C LEU A 85 -14.76 1.96 7.35
N THR A 86 -14.63 2.13 6.03
CA THR A 86 -15.41 3.14 5.29
C THR A 86 -16.38 2.56 4.27
N GLY A 87 -16.17 1.32 3.83
CA GLY A 87 -16.88 0.72 2.70
C GLY A 87 -16.57 1.35 1.34
N ASN A 88 -15.61 2.28 1.26
CA ASN A 88 -15.26 2.95 0.01
C ASN A 88 -14.49 1.97 -0.91
N LYS A 89 -15.10 1.65 -2.06
CA LYS A 89 -14.55 0.69 -3.02
C LYS A 89 -13.32 1.18 -3.78
N THR A 90 -13.04 2.47 -3.78
CA THR A 90 -11.83 3.03 -4.40
C THR A 90 -10.55 2.37 -3.86
N TYR A 91 -10.52 1.99 -2.58
CA TYR A 91 -9.37 1.29 -2.00
C TYR A 91 -9.18 -0.13 -2.55
N GLN A 92 -10.27 -0.80 -2.93
CA GLN A 92 -10.22 -2.09 -3.62
C GLN A 92 -9.70 -1.90 -5.05
N ASP A 93 -10.15 -0.86 -5.76
CA ASP A 93 -9.65 -0.53 -7.09
C ASP A 93 -8.13 -0.25 -7.06
N TRP A 94 -7.65 0.55 -6.11
CA TRP A 94 -6.24 0.82 -5.92
C TRP A 94 -5.43 -0.43 -5.56
N GLY A 95 -5.95 -1.30 -4.70
CA GLY A 95 -5.33 -2.58 -4.39
C GLY A 95 -5.26 -3.51 -5.60
N TRP A 96 -6.26 -3.46 -6.47
CA TRP A 96 -6.29 -4.22 -7.72
C TRP A 96 -5.22 -3.72 -8.70
N ASP A 97 -5.09 -2.41 -8.86
CA ASP A 97 -4.04 -1.81 -9.71
C ASP A 97 -2.64 -2.24 -9.25
N ILE A 98 -2.38 -2.23 -7.94
CA ILE A 98 -1.11 -2.66 -7.37
C ILE A 98 -0.89 -4.17 -7.56
N PHE A 99 -1.93 -4.99 -7.37
CA PHE A 99 -1.82 -6.44 -7.63
C PHE A 99 -1.48 -6.72 -9.10
N GLN A 100 -2.12 -6.03 -10.04
CA GLN A 100 -1.79 -6.15 -11.46
C GLN A 100 -0.34 -5.73 -11.76
N ALA A 101 0.19 -4.75 -11.04
CA ALA A 101 1.60 -4.36 -11.15
C ALA A 101 2.55 -5.46 -10.65
N PHE A 102 2.24 -6.14 -9.54
CA PHE A 102 2.99 -7.32 -9.08
C PHE A 102 2.93 -8.45 -10.10
N GLU A 103 1.75 -8.78 -10.63
CA GLU A 103 1.59 -9.83 -11.64
C GLU A 103 2.41 -9.55 -12.89
N LYS A 104 2.47 -8.30 -13.33
CA LYS A 104 3.21 -7.91 -14.54
C LYS A 104 4.72 -7.87 -14.34
N ASN A 105 5.20 -7.38 -13.19
CA ASN A 105 6.62 -7.03 -13.02
C ASN A 105 7.38 -7.96 -12.09
N SER A 106 6.72 -8.57 -11.10
CA SER A 106 7.35 -9.36 -10.03
C SER A 106 7.15 -10.87 -10.20
N ARG A 107 6.12 -11.31 -10.93
CA ARG A 107 5.88 -12.74 -11.14
C ARG A 107 6.96 -13.37 -12.02
N VAL A 108 7.42 -14.55 -11.60
CA VAL A 108 8.32 -15.45 -12.33
C VAL A 108 7.76 -16.87 -12.29
N GLU A 109 8.38 -17.83 -13.00
CA GLU A 109 7.90 -19.21 -13.06
C GLU A 109 7.84 -19.88 -11.68
N SER A 110 8.80 -19.59 -10.81
CA SER A 110 8.96 -20.20 -9.49
C SER A 110 8.34 -19.41 -8.33
N GLY A 111 7.73 -18.24 -8.57
CA GLY A 111 7.20 -17.39 -7.50
C GLY A 111 7.16 -15.91 -7.85
N TYR A 112 7.54 -15.06 -6.89
CA TYR A 112 7.60 -13.60 -7.04
C TYR A 112 8.96 -13.08 -6.60
N VAL A 113 9.44 -12.03 -7.26
CA VAL A 113 10.71 -11.37 -6.94
C VAL A 113 10.50 -9.86 -6.86
N GLY A 114 11.26 -9.20 -6.01
CA GLY A 114 11.31 -7.75 -5.98
C GLY A 114 12.00 -7.17 -7.23
N LEU A 115 12.20 -5.87 -7.20
CA LEU A 115 12.88 -5.11 -8.25
C LEU A 115 14.07 -4.35 -7.65
N ARG A 116 15.21 -4.38 -8.35
CA ARG A 116 16.36 -3.51 -8.05
C ARG A 116 16.08 -2.05 -8.40
N ASP A 117 15.21 -1.82 -9.38
CA ASP A 117 14.80 -0.47 -9.80
C ASP A 117 13.40 -0.49 -10.43
N VAL A 118 12.45 0.18 -9.78
CA VAL A 118 11.05 0.34 -10.23
C VAL A 118 10.90 1.17 -11.50
N ASN A 119 11.93 1.89 -11.94
CA ASN A 119 11.90 2.62 -13.20
C ASN A 119 12.20 1.72 -14.40
N THR A 120 13.06 0.72 -14.21
CA THR A 120 13.49 -0.18 -15.27
C THR A 120 12.77 -1.52 -15.24
N GLY A 121 12.21 -1.93 -14.10
CA GLY A 121 11.65 -3.26 -13.92
C GLY A 121 12.71 -4.36 -13.79
N THR A 122 13.97 -3.98 -13.56
CA THR A 122 15.06 -4.94 -13.32
C THR A 122 14.75 -5.73 -12.06
N LYS A 123 14.49 -7.03 -12.22
CA LYS A 123 14.17 -7.93 -11.12
C LYS A 123 15.35 -8.13 -10.19
N ASP A 124 15.06 -8.28 -8.90
CA ASP A 124 15.96 -8.97 -7.99
C ASP A 124 15.77 -10.49 -8.11
N ASP A 125 16.34 -11.25 -7.17
CA ASP A 125 16.20 -12.71 -7.13
C ASP A 125 15.80 -13.16 -5.73
N MET A 126 14.85 -12.44 -5.12
CA MET A 126 14.46 -12.66 -3.73
C MET A 126 12.96 -12.47 -3.52
N MET A 127 12.31 -13.54 -3.05
CA MET A 127 10.96 -13.48 -2.51
C MET A 127 11.00 -13.30 -1.01
N GLN A 128 10.59 -12.14 -0.53
CA GLN A 128 10.50 -11.88 0.90
C GLN A 128 9.38 -12.71 1.53
N SER A 129 9.60 -13.25 2.73
CA SER A 129 8.58 -14.05 3.43
C SER A 129 7.30 -13.25 3.70
N PHE A 130 7.43 -11.94 3.95
CA PHE A 130 6.30 -11.06 4.19
C PHE A 130 5.43 -10.82 2.95
N PHE A 131 5.90 -11.13 1.74
CA PHE A 131 5.02 -11.08 0.57
C PHE A 131 3.85 -12.07 0.71
N LEU A 132 4.16 -13.29 1.17
CA LEU A 132 3.15 -14.31 1.44
C LEU A 132 2.38 -14.01 2.74
N ALA A 133 3.11 -13.62 3.80
CA ALA A 133 2.51 -13.43 5.11
C ALA A 133 1.65 -12.17 5.21
N GLU A 134 1.94 -11.12 4.43
CA GLU A 134 1.34 -9.81 4.59
C GLU A 134 0.73 -9.31 3.28
N THR A 135 1.51 -9.12 2.22
CA THR A 135 1.02 -8.51 0.97
C THR A 135 -0.14 -9.30 0.37
N LEU A 136 0.00 -10.61 0.18
CA LEU A 136 -1.07 -11.46 -0.34
C LEU A 136 -2.21 -11.65 0.67
N LYS A 137 -1.91 -11.69 1.97
CA LYS A 137 -2.95 -11.78 3.01
C LYS A 137 -3.84 -10.54 2.99
N TYR A 138 -3.26 -9.34 2.99
CA TYR A 138 -4.03 -8.09 2.97
C TYR A 138 -4.77 -7.89 1.65
N LEU A 139 -4.18 -8.28 0.50
CA LEU A 139 -4.92 -8.33 -0.77
C LEU A 139 -6.13 -9.25 -0.67
N TYR A 140 -5.97 -10.47 -0.13
CA TYR A 140 -7.09 -11.39 0.06
C TYR A 140 -8.17 -10.80 0.97
N LEU A 141 -7.78 -10.19 2.09
CA LEU A 141 -8.72 -9.57 3.03
C LEU A 141 -9.41 -8.32 2.48
N LEU A 142 -8.73 -7.55 1.63
CA LEU A 142 -9.27 -6.37 0.94
C LEU A 142 -10.42 -6.73 -0.01
N PHE A 143 -10.40 -7.93 -0.60
CA PHE A 143 -11.46 -8.41 -1.49
C PHE A 143 -12.42 -9.43 -0.84
N SER A 144 -12.20 -9.78 0.43
CA SER A 144 -13.10 -10.62 1.21
C SER A 144 -14.20 -9.78 1.86
N PRO A 145 -15.34 -10.35 2.29
CA PRO A 145 -16.32 -9.63 3.11
C PRO A 145 -15.72 -9.19 4.47
N PRO A 146 -16.17 -8.06 5.08
CA PRO A 146 -15.65 -7.61 6.38
C PRO A 146 -15.90 -8.60 7.53
N SER A 147 -16.88 -9.50 7.37
CA SER A 147 -17.17 -10.57 8.32
C SER A 147 -16.13 -11.70 8.32
N PHE A 148 -15.22 -11.75 7.34
CA PHE A 148 -14.13 -12.73 7.31
C PHE A 148 -12.90 -12.17 8.02
N ILE A 149 -12.57 -12.76 9.19
CA ILE A 149 -11.59 -12.24 10.16
C ILE A 149 -11.99 -10.83 10.61
N SER A 150 -13.02 -10.73 11.45
CA SER A 150 -13.58 -9.44 11.89
C SER A 150 -12.58 -8.65 12.75
N PHE A 151 -12.73 -7.32 12.81
CA PHE A 151 -12.01 -6.48 13.77
C PHE A 151 -12.66 -6.45 15.16
N ASP A 152 -13.88 -6.96 15.28
CA ASP A 152 -14.66 -6.97 16.52
C ASP A 152 -14.56 -8.31 17.30
N GLU A 153 -13.70 -9.23 16.84
CA GLU A 153 -13.50 -10.57 17.42
C GLU A 153 -12.23 -10.69 18.27
#